data_AF-A0A0D7E0P3-F1
#
_entry.id   AF-A0A0D7E0P3-F1
#
_cell.length_a   1.000
_cell.length_b   1.000
_cell.length_c   1.000
_cell.angle_alpha   90.00
_cell.angle_beta   90.00
_cell.angle_gamma   90.00
#
_symmetry.space_group_name_H-M   'P 1'
#
loop_
_entity.id
_entity.type
_entity.pdbx_description
1 polymer ?
#
loop_
_entity_poly.entity_id
_entity_poly.type
_entity_poly.pdbx_seq_one_letter_code
_entity_poly.pdbx_strand_id
1 'polypeptide(L)'
;ENEFEVTLSIEGKAEMGETLMFSFELAYAGVFRILNVPPENLHPLVMIECPRLLFPFAREIIASAVRDGGFPPLMLDPVDFVGLYRQNIERQAAAQPAPQTKLS
;
A
#
# COMPACT_ATOMS: atom_id res chain seq x y z
N GLU A 1 14.16 3.20 -18.24
CA GLU A 1 12.82 2.55 -18.17
C GLU A 1 12.71 1.49 -17.06
N ASN A 2 13.50 1.58 -15.98
CA ASN A 2 13.35 0.70 -14.79
C ASN A 2 13.24 1.53 -13.50
N GLU A 3 12.70 2.74 -13.60
CA GLU A 3 12.45 3.62 -12.47
C GLU A 3 10.95 3.59 -12.19
N PHE A 4 10.61 3.28 -10.95
CA PHE A 4 9.24 3.14 -10.49
C PHE A 4 9.02 4.09 -9.34
N GLU A 5 8.00 4.94 -9.46
CA GLU A 5 7.46 5.66 -8.32
C GLU A 5 6.42 4.76 -7.64
N VAL A 6 6.63 4.50 -6.36
CA VAL A 6 5.71 3.72 -5.54
C VAL A 6 5.24 4.59 -4.40
N THR A 7 3.92 4.76 -4.31
CA THR A 7 3.27 5.53 -3.25
C THR A 7 2.49 4.59 -2.35
N LEU A 8 2.80 4.65 -1.05
CA LEU A 8 2.08 3.96 0.00
C LEU A 8 1.08 4.94 0.63
N SER A 9 -0.21 4.67 0.42
CA SER A 9 -1.31 5.41 1.04
C SER A 9 -1.77 4.68 2.31
N ILE A 10 -1.80 5.38 3.43
CA ILE A 10 -2.26 4.87 4.72
C ILE A 10 -3.25 5.87 5.30
N GLU A 11 -4.46 5.40 5.57
CA GLU A 11 -5.50 6.15 6.25
C GLU A 11 -5.93 5.43 7.51
N GLY A 12 -6.35 6.18 8.51
CA GLY A 12 -6.85 5.61 9.75
C GLY A 12 -7.62 6.61 10.59
N LYS A 13 -8.47 6.09 11.46
CA LYS A 13 -9.26 6.87 12.41
C LYS A 13 -9.38 6.14 13.74
N ALA A 14 -9.47 6.91 14.81
CA ALA A 14 -9.76 6.42 16.15
C ALA A 14 -11.05 7.08 16.65
N GLU A 15 -11.97 6.26 17.14
CA GLU A 15 -13.29 6.70 17.60
C GLU A 15 -13.51 6.20 19.05
N MET A 16 -14.20 7.02 19.85
CA MET A 16 -14.70 6.63 21.18
C MET A 16 -16.23 6.73 21.15
N GLY A 17 -16.89 5.57 21.01
CA GLY A 17 -18.32 5.54 20.68
C GLY A 17 -18.54 6.17 19.30
N GLU A 18 -19.41 7.18 19.24
CA GLU A 18 -19.69 7.93 18.00
C GLU A 18 -18.79 9.18 17.83
N THR A 19 -17.88 9.43 18.76
CA THR A 19 -17.00 10.61 18.71
C THR A 19 -15.68 10.26 18.01
N LEU A 20 -15.39 10.96 16.90
CA LEU A 20 -14.08 10.90 16.26
C LEU A 20 -13.04 11.59 17.15
N MET A 21 -12.04 10.83 17.59
CA MET A 21 -10.96 11.35 18.44
C MET A 21 -9.86 11.95 17.58
N PHE A 22 -9.40 11.20 16.56
CA PHE A 22 -8.47 11.68 15.55
C PHE A 22 -8.61 10.86 14.26
N SER A 23 -8.14 11.43 13.15
CA SER A 23 -7.90 10.73 11.90
C SER A 23 -6.57 11.18 11.31
N PHE A 24 -6.00 10.34 10.45
CA PHE A 24 -4.81 10.66 9.70
C PHE A 24 -4.91 10.09 8.29
N GLU A 25 -4.21 10.76 7.38
CA GLU A 25 -3.99 10.31 6.01
C GLU A 25 -2.52 10.59 5.69
N LEU A 26 -1.84 9.59 5.17
CA LEU A 26 -0.44 9.65 4.79
C LEU A 26 -0.27 9.08 3.38
N ALA A 27 0.31 9.87 2.49
CA ALA A 27 0.87 9.41 1.23
C ALA A 27 2.40 9.47 1.34
N TYR A 28 3.05 8.31 1.36
CA TYR A 28 4.50 8.22 1.46
C TYR A 28 5.06 7.53 0.22
N ALA A 29 5.89 8.24 -0.54
CA ALA A 29 6.38 7.78 -1.83
C ALA A 29 7.89 7.56 -1.86
N GLY A 30 8.33 6.64 -2.73
CA GLY A 30 9.73 6.43 -3.04
C GLY A 30 9.94 6.14 -4.51
N VAL A 31 11.11 6.54 -5.03
CA VAL A 31 11.54 6.22 -6.38
C VAL A 31 12.53 5.05 -6.30
N PHE A 32 12.21 3.98 -7.01
CA PHE A 32 12.97 2.72 -7.00
C PHE A 32 13.54 2.47 -8.38
N ARG A 33 14.85 2.26 -8.45
CA ARG A 33 15.50 1.77 -9.67
C ARG A 33 15.72 0.27 -9.54
N ILE A 34 15.12 -0.50 -10.45
CA ILE A 34 15.19 -1.97 -10.44
C ILE A 34 16.14 -2.46 -11.53
N LEU A 35 17.10 -3.29 -11.15
CA LEU A 35 18.12 -3.81 -12.06
C LEU A 35 18.16 -5.33 -11.98
N ASN A 36 18.43 -5.98 -13.11
CA ASN A 36 18.68 -7.42 -13.19
C ASN A 36 17.54 -8.32 -12.68
N VAL A 37 16.28 -7.88 -12.85
CA VAL A 37 15.09 -8.67 -12.49
C VAL A 37 14.42 -9.19 -13.77
N PRO A 38 14.09 -10.49 -13.86
CA PRO A 38 13.31 -11.03 -14.97
C PRO A 38 11.95 -10.32 -15.11
N PRO A 39 11.46 -10.04 -16.33
CA PRO A 39 10.20 -9.31 -16.54
C PRO A 39 9.00 -9.88 -15.77
N GLU A 40 8.91 -11.21 -15.69
CA GLU A 40 7.86 -11.94 -14.97
C GLU A 40 7.85 -11.67 -13.45
N ASN A 41 8.99 -11.28 -12.88
CA ASN A 41 9.15 -11.01 -11.46
C ASN A 41 9.14 -9.51 -11.14
N LEU A 42 9.14 -8.65 -12.15
CA LEU A 42 9.23 -7.21 -11.96
C LEU A 42 8.00 -6.65 -11.23
N HIS A 43 6.81 -7.00 -11.71
CA HIS A 43 5.55 -6.55 -11.13
C HIS A 43 5.36 -7.00 -9.65
N PRO A 44 5.52 -8.28 -9.29
CA PRO A 44 5.42 -8.69 -7.88
C PRO A 44 6.49 -8.05 -7.01
N LEU A 45 7.72 -7.85 -7.53
CA LEU A 45 8.78 -7.19 -6.77
C LEU A 45 8.44 -5.72 -6.47
N VAL A 46 7.97 -4.96 -7.46
CA VAL A 46 7.53 -3.57 -7.27
C VAL A 46 6.37 -3.50 -6.26
N MET A 47 5.37 -4.38 -6.40
CA MET A 47 4.14 -4.30 -5.59
C MET A 47 4.28 -4.85 -4.17
N ILE A 48 5.33 -5.65 -3.89
CA ILE A 48 5.54 -6.26 -2.57
C ILE A 48 6.74 -5.61 -1.87
N GLU A 49 7.90 -5.58 -2.51
CA GLU A 49 9.14 -5.18 -1.84
C GLU A 49 9.27 -3.67 -1.69
N CYS A 50 8.89 -2.87 -2.70
CA CYS A 50 8.93 -1.42 -2.59
C CYS A 50 8.06 -0.89 -1.42
N PRO A 51 6.76 -1.24 -1.31
CA PRO A 51 5.95 -0.76 -0.18
C PRO A 51 6.42 -1.36 1.17
N ARG A 52 6.97 -2.58 1.19
CA ARG A 52 7.59 -3.15 2.39
C ARG A 52 8.78 -2.33 2.88
N LEU A 53 9.59 -1.78 1.97
CA LEU A 53 10.69 -0.88 2.31
C LEU A 53 10.20 0.49 2.81
N LEU A 54 9.09 0.99 2.29
CA LEU A 54 8.49 2.27 2.68
C LEU A 54 7.80 2.19 4.06
N PHE A 55 7.17 1.06 4.38
CA PHE A 55 6.29 0.91 5.54
C PHE A 55 6.92 1.29 6.90
N PRO A 56 8.18 0.92 7.22
CA PRO A 56 8.80 1.30 8.48
C PRO A 56 8.89 2.81 8.71
N PHE A 57 9.07 3.59 7.65
CA PHE A 57 9.11 5.06 7.72
C PHE A 57 7.70 5.63 7.83
N ALA A 58 6.78 5.12 7.02
CA ALA A 58 5.39 5.56 7.05
C ALA A 58 4.73 5.35 8.44
N ARG A 59 4.94 4.18 9.05
CA ARG A 59 4.40 3.88 10.39
C ARG A 59 5.02 4.73 11.49
N GLU A 60 6.30 5.10 11.37
CA GLU A 60 6.96 5.98 12.35
C GLU A 60 6.41 7.40 12.27
N ILE A 61 6.18 7.92 11.07
CA ILE A 61 5.54 9.23 10.85
C ILE A 61 4.16 9.24 11.51
N ILE A 62 3.37 8.18 11.32
CA ILE A 62 2.04 8.04 11.94
C ILE A 62 2.16 7.99 13.46
N ALA A 63 3.06 7.16 14.01
CA ALA A 63 3.25 7.04 15.45
C ALA A 63 3.66 8.37 16.11
N SER A 64 4.55 9.13 15.45
CA SER A 64 4.94 10.48 15.91
C SER A 64 3.77 11.46 15.80
N ALA A 65 3.08 11.51 14.66
CA ALA A 65 1.98 12.45 14.45
C ALA A 65 0.83 12.26 15.45
N VAL A 66 0.48 11.00 15.76
CA VAL A 66 -0.54 10.66 16.77
C VAL A 66 -0.07 11.07 18.17
N ARG A 67 1.21 10.84 18.50
CA ARG A 67 1.80 11.28 19.76
C ARG A 67 1.80 12.79 19.92
N ASP A 68 2.20 13.52 18.87
CA ASP A 68 2.24 14.97 18.85
C ASP A 68 0.83 15.58 18.94
N GLY A 69 -0.19 14.83 18.51
CA GLY A 69 -1.60 15.14 18.74
C GLY A 69 -2.09 14.92 20.18
N GLY A 70 -1.22 14.48 21.10
CA GLY A 70 -1.55 14.25 22.51
C GLY A 70 -2.14 12.87 22.80
N PHE A 71 -2.15 11.95 21.83
CA PHE A 71 -2.66 10.59 21.98
C PHE A 71 -1.52 9.58 22.24
N PRO A 72 -1.81 8.39 22.78
CA PRO A 72 -0.84 7.30 22.80
C PRO A 72 -0.36 6.96 21.39
N PRO A 73 0.93 6.61 21.20
CA PRO A 73 1.45 6.30 19.87
C PRO A 73 0.68 5.16 19.21
N LEU A 74 0.25 5.38 17.96
CA LEU A 74 -0.40 4.33 17.17
C LEU A 74 0.66 3.45 16.50
N MET A 75 0.87 2.26 17.06
CA MET A 75 1.80 1.28 16.52
C MET A 75 1.07 0.42 15.49
N LEU A 76 1.35 0.63 14.21
CA LEU A 76 0.77 -0.20 13.15
C LEU A 76 1.42 -1.58 13.14
N ASP A 77 0.57 -2.60 13.10
CA ASP A 77 0.99 -3.99 12.92
C ASP A 77 1.67 -4.19 11.55
N PRO A 78 2.57 -5.17 11.43
CA PRO A 78 3.16 -5.53 10.14
C PRO A 78 2.09 -5.87 9.09
N VAL A 79 2.26 -5.34 7.88
CA VAL A 79 1.34 -5.58 6.75
C VAL A 79 1.78 -6.80 5.94
N ASP A 80 0.84 -7.70 5.62
CA ASP A 80 1.06 -8.79 4.67
C ASP A 80 0.91 -8.30 3.22
N PHE A 81 1.98 -7.71 2.69
CA PHE A 81 2.03 -7.26 1.30
C PHE A 81 1.91 -8.39 0.27
N VAL A 82 2.27 -9.63 0.62
CA VAL A 82 2.11 -10.79 -0.29
C VAL A 82 0.63 -11.14 -0.43
N GLY A 83 -0.08 -11.19 0.69
CA GLY A 83 -1.53 -11.39 0.72
C GLY A 83 -2.28 -10.29 -0.05
N LEU A 84 -1.92 -9.03 0.18
CA LEU A 84 -2.49 -7.89 -0.56
C LEU A 84 -2.25 -7.98 -2.07
N TYR A 85 -1.03 -8.36 -2.48
CA TYR A 85 -0.71 -8.56 -3.88
C TYR A 85 -1.57 -9.66 -4.53
N ARG A 86 -1.72 -10.81 -3.86
CA ARG A 86 -2.56 -11.92 -4.35
C ARG A 86 -4.02 -11.49 -4.53
N GLN A 87 -4.58 -10.81 -3.52
CA GLN A 87 -5.94 -10.29 -3.60
C GLN A 87 -6.13 -9.26 -4.73
N ASN A 88 -5.10 -8.46 -5.03
CA ASN A 88 -5.14 -7.49 -6.12
C ASN A 88 -5.17 -8.21 -7.49
N ILE A 89 -4.33 -9.23 -7.70
CA ILE A 89 -4.32 -10.03 -8.93
C ILE A 89 -5.66 -10.76 -9.13
N GLU A 90 -6.22 -11.35 -8.08
CA GLU A 90 -7.53 -12.02 -8.12
C GLU A 90 -8.65 -11.04 -8.51
N ARG A 91 -8.64 -9.82 -7.94
CA ARG A 91 -9.59 -8.76 -8.31
C ARG A 91 -9.44 -8.31 -9.75
N GLN A 92 -8.22 -8.17 -10.25
CA GLN A 92 -7.97 -7.80 -11.65
C GLN A 92 -8.46 -8.89 -12.63
N ALA A 93 -8.27 -10.16 -12.29
CA ALA A 93 -8.77 -11.29 -13.08
C ALA A 93 -10.31 -11.35 -13.10
N ALA A 94 -10.98 -10.99 -11.99
CA ALA A 94 -12.44 -10.94 -11.91
C ALA A 94 -13.06 -9.70 -12.60
N ALA A 95 -12.28 -8.63 -12.77
CA ALA A 95 -12.74 -7.37 -13.38
C ALA A 95 -12.60 -7.31 -14.91
N GLN A 96 -12.09 -8.35 -15.57
CA GLN A 96 -12.05 -8.45 -17.03
C GLN A 96 -13.37 -9.04 -17.57
N PRO A 97 -14.21 -8.27 -18.30
CA PRO A 97 -15.37 -8.82 -18.99
C PRO A 97 -14.89 -9.73 -20.12
N ALA A 98 -15.56 -10.89 -20.26
CA ALA A 98 -15.34 -11.82 -21.37
C ALA A 98 -15.37 -11.10 -22.73
N PRO A 99 -14.47 -11.45 -23.68
CA PRO A 99 -14.47 -10.84 -25.00
C PRO A 99 -15.81 -11.10 -25.70
N GLN A 100 -16.52 -10.03 -26.08
CA GLN A 100 -17.68 -10.11 -26.95
C GLN A 100 -17.24 -10.66 -28.31
N THR A 101 -17.43 -11.96 -28.51
CA THR A 101 -17.37 -12.60 -29.83
C THR A 101 -18.44 -11.96 -30.71
N LYS A 102 -18.04 -11.04 -31.59
CA LYS A 102 -18.88 -10.61 -32.71
C LYS A 102 -19.05 -11.81 -33.65
N LEU A 103 -20.24 -12.38 -33.64
CA LEU A 103 -20.73 -13.33 -34.63
C LEU A 103 -20.70 -12.65 -36.02
N SER A 104 -20.04 -13.29 -36.99
CA SER A 104 -20.13 -12.97 -38.43
C SER A 104 -20.78 -14.13 -39.15
#